data_AF-A0A7X7IN68-F1
#
_entry.id   AF-A0A7X7IN68-F1
#
_cell.length_a   1.000
_cell.length_b   1.000
_cell.length_c   1.000
_cell.angle_alpha   90.00
_cell.angle_beta   90.00
_cell.angle_gamma   90.00
#
_symmetry.space_group_name_H-M   'P 1'
#
loop_
_entity.id
_entity.type
_entity.pdbx_description
1 polymer ?
#
loop_
_entity_poly.entity_id
_entity_poly.type
_entity_poly.pdbx_seq_one_letter_code
_entity_poly.pdbx_strand_id
1 'polypeptide(L)'
;MTRIRAAITGINAWTPEYRLTNHELSQMVETSDEWIMQRVGIKERRILKGEGKGTSDLGEPAVRGLLEKTGTSPEEVDLLIC
;
A
#
# COMPACT_ATOMS: atom_id res chain seq x y z
N MET A 1 -28.98 -23.00 14.38
CA MET A 1 -28.07 -22.44 13.34
C MET A 1 -26.96 -21.68 14.04
N THR A 2 -25.71 -22.01 13.73
CA THR A 2 -24.53 -21.28 14.22
C THR A 2 -24.48 -19.92 13.54
N ARG A 3 -24.22 -18.85 14.30
CA ARG A 3 -24.22 -17.48 13.76
C ARG A 3 -22.90 -17.21 13.04
N ILE A 4 -22.93 -17.08 11.72
CA ILE A 4 -21.76 -16.71 10.90
C ILE A 4 -21.44 -15.24 11.15
N ARG A 5 -20.15 -14.91 11.27
CA ARG A 5 -19.66 -13.53 11.42
C ARG A 5 -18.57 -13.27 10.39
N ALA A 6 -18.61 -12.09 9.77
CA ALA A 6 -17.47 -11.61 8.99
C ALA A 6 -16.30 -11.33 9.94
N ALA A 7 -15.09 -11.71 9.52
CA ALA A 7 -13.86 -11.48 10.25
C ALA A 7 -12.73 -11.15 9.26
N ILE A 8 -11.78 -10.33 9.69
CA ILE A 8 -10.54 -10.10 8.96
C ILE A 8 -9.64 -11.31 9.24
N THR A 9 -9.49 -12.20 8.26
CA THR A 9 -8.71 -13.44 8.40
C THR A 9 -7.29 -13.32 7.86
N GLY A 10 -6.99 -12.26 7.09
CA GLY A 10 -5.66 -12.00 6.55
C GLY A 10 -5.48 -10.52 6.20
N ILE A 11 -4.22 -10.07 6.25
CA ILE A 11 -3.80 -8.73 5.84
C ILE A 11 -2.47 -8.87 5.13
N ASN A 12 -2.36 -8.19 3.99
CA ASN A 12 -1.10 -8.00 3.28
C ASN A 12 -1.04 -6.56 2.76
N ALA A 13 0.18 -6.05 2.59
CA ALA A 13 0.43 -4.74 2.03
C ALA A 13 1.57 -4.84 1.03
N TRP A 14 1.47 -4.06 -0.04
CA TRP A 14 2.54 -3.88 -1.00
C TRP A 14 2.72 -2.39 -1.25
N THR A 15 3.96 -1.98 -1.50
CA THR A 15 4.27 -0.59 -1.87
C THR A 15 5.35 -0.56 -2.94
N PRO A 16 5.35 0.46 -3.81
CA PRO A 16 6.41 0.65 -4.80
C PRO A 16 7.80 0.75 -4.16
N GLU A 17 8.81 0.35 -4.92
CA GLU A 17 10.21 0.36 -4.47
C GLU A 17 10.78 1.77 -4.29
N TYR A 18 10.40 2.69 -5.18
CA TYR A 18 10.95 4.05 -5.13
C TYR A 18 10.44 4.81 -3.90
N ARG A 19 11.41 5.30 -3.13
CA ARG A 19 11.21 6.04 -1.88
C ARG A 19 11.61 7.49 -2.07
N LEU A 20 10.64 8.39 -2.01
CA LEU A 20 10.89 9.82 -1.96
C LEU A 20 11.05 10.23 -0.50
N THR A 21 12.29 10.54 -0.14
CA THR A 21 12.66 10.99 1.22
C THR A 21 12.33 12.46 1.43
N ASN A 22 12.24 12.90 2.69
CA ASN A 22 12.07 14.32 2.99
C ASN A 22 13.22 15.19 2.46
N HIS A 23 14.45 14.67 2.46
CA HIS A 23 15.61 15.37 1.94
C HIS A 23 15.52 15.60 0.42
N GLU A 24 15.09 14.58 -0.32
CA GLU A 24 14.85 14.72 -1.76
C GLU A 24 13.68 15.66 -2.03
N LEU A 25 12.60 15.57 -1.25
CA LEU A 25 11.44 16.47 -1.37
C LEU A 25 11.81 17.94 -1.11
N SER A 26 12.73 18.22 -0.18
CA SER A 26 13.18 19.60 0.08
C SER A 26 13.99 20.22 -1.05
N GLN A 27 14.47 19.41 -2.01
CA GLN A 27 15.09 19.93 -3.23
C GLN A 27 14.05 20.33 -4.29
N MET A 28 12.78 19.94 -4.11
CA MET A 28 11.70 20.19 -5.07
C MET A 28 10.77 21.33 -4.64
N VAL A 29 10.61 21.53 -3.33
CA VAL A 29 9.70 22.53 -2.74
C VAL A 29 10.33 23.14 -1.48
N GLU A 30 9.86 24.31 -1.08
CA GLU A 30 10.33 25.00 0.12
C GLU A 30 9.84 24.28 1.40
N THR A 31 10.64 23.33 1.88
CA THR A 31 10.38 22.53 3.09
C THR A 31 11.69 21.99 3.68
N SER A 32 11.64 21.34 4.85
CA SER A 32 12.78 20.60 5.42
C SER A 32 12.33 19.29 6.08
N ASP A 33 13.27 18.38 6.38
CA ASP A 33 12.96 17.15 7.13
C ASP A 33 12.42 17.47 8.52
N GLU A 34 13.01 18.44 9.21
CA GLU A 34 12.59 18.88 10.54
C GLU A 34 11.16 19.41 10.51
N TRP A 35 10.84 20.28 9.54
CA TRP A 35 9.50 20.83 9.39
C TRP A 35 8.46 19.74 9.13
N ILE A 36 8.74 18.81 8.19
CA ILE A 36 7.82 17.71 7.84
C ILE A 36 7.61 16.79 9.04
N MET A 37 8.69 16.43 9.74
CA MET A 37 8.62 15.54 10.89
C MET A 37 7.87 16.15 12.06
N GLN A 38 8.12 17.41 12.40
CA GLN A 38 7.46 18.08 13.52
C GLN A 38 5.96 18.26 13.30
N ARG A 39 5.53 18.49 12.05
CA ARG A 39 4.12 18.79 11.77
C ARG A 39 3.29 17.57 11.35
N VAL A 40 3.89 16.62 10.63
CA VAL A 40 3.15 15.50 10.00
C VAL A 40 3.75 14.13 10.35
N GLY A 41 4.99 14.07 10.85
CA GLY A 41 5.61 12.81 11.29
C GLY A 41 6.02 11.85 10.17
N ILE A 42 6.04 12.31 8.91
CA ILE A 42 6.40 11.49 7.74
C ILE A 42 7.89 11.61 7.46
N LYS A 43 8.60 10.47 7.30
CA LYS A 43 10.02 10.42 6.88
C LYS A 43 10.23 10.19 5.38
N GLU A 44 9.36 9.38 4.79
CA GLU A 44 9.42 9.00 3.38
C GLU A 44 8.02 8.71 2.85
N ARG A 45 7.88 8.73 1.53
CA ARG A 45 6.69 8.23 0.82
C ARG A 45 7.10 7.35 -0.35
N ARG A 46 6.22 6.43 -0.71
CA ARG A 46 6.40 5.55 -1.87
C ARG A 46 5.68 6.14 -3.07
N ILE A 47 6.37 6.28 -4.20
CA ILE A 47 5.79 6.81 -5.44
C ILE A 47 5.85 5.73 -6.50
N LEU A 48 4.71 5.41 -7.10
CA LEU A 48 4.64 4.57 -8.27
C LEU A 48 5.21 5.35 -9.47
N LYS A 49 6.32 4.87 -10.02
CA LYS A 49 6.96 5.43 -11.21
C LYS A 49 6.62 4.56 -12.43
N GLY A 50 6.66 5.15 -13.61
CA GLY A 50 6.42 4.47 -14.89
C GLY A 50 5.18 5.02 -15.60
N GLU A 51 5.26 5.09 -16.93
CA GLU A 51 4.16 5.53 -17.76
C GLU A 51 3.04 4.48 -17.80
N GLY A 52 1.79 4.95 -17.86
CA GLY A 52 0.61 4.07 -17.93
C GLY A 52 0.32 3.28 -16.66
N LYS A 53 1.03 3.52 -15.56
CA LYS A 53 0.82 2.85 -14.27
C LYS A 53 -0.36 3.46 -13.51
N GLY A 54 -1.18 2.60 -12.90
CA GLY A 54 -2.39 2.98 -12.18
C GLY A 54 -2.49 2.38 -10.77
N THR A 55 -3.61 2.65 -10.09
CA THR A 55 -3.88 2.09 -8.74
C THR A 55 -4.02 0.58 -8.75
N SER A 56 -4.47 -0.01 -9.86
CA SER A 56 -4.49 -1.46 -10.06
C SER A 56 -3.11 -2.10 -9.93
N ASP A 57 -2.04 -1.43 -10.40
CA ASP A 57 -0.66 -1.91 -10.25
C ASP A 57 -0.18 -1.88 -8.79
N LEU A 58 -0.86 -1.16 -7.89
CA LEU A 58 -0.60 -1.19 -6.45
C LEU A 58 -1.40 -2.30 -5.75
N GLY A 59 -2.67 -2.46 -6.13
CA GLY A 59 -3.59 -3.39 -5.49
C GLY A 59 -3.33 -4.84 -5.87
N GLU A 60 -3.01 -5.10 -7.13
CA GLU A 60 -2.71 -6.44 -7.66
C GLU A 60 -1.65 -7.19 -6.84
N PRO A 61 -0.43 -6.64 -6.62
CA PRO A 61 0.59 -7.32 -5.83
C PRO A 61 0.23 -7.44 -4.33
N ALA A 62 -0.58 -6.51 -3.79
CA ALA A 62 -1.07 -6.60 -2.42
C ALA A 62 -2.03 -7.79 -2.24
N VAL A 63 -2.96 -7.99 -3.18
CA VAL A 63 -3.90 -9.12 -3.20
C VAL A 63 -3.15 -10.42 -3.46
N ARG A 64 -2.24 -10.44 -4.44
CA ARG A 64 -1.42 -11.63 -4.74
C ARG A 64 -0.67 -12.11 -3.49
N GLY A 65 0.03 -11.22 -2.80
CA GLY A 65 0.74 -11.57 -1.58
C GLY A 65 -0.19 -11.94 -0.41
N LEU A 66 -1.45 -11.46 -0.40
CA LEU A 66 -2.45 -11.90 0.59
C LEU A 66 -2.83 -13.36 0.35
N LEU A 67 -3.18 -13.71 -0.89
CA LEU A 67 -3.59 -15.07 -1.27
C LEU A 67 -2.45 -16.07 -1.02
N GLU A 68 -1.22 -15.71 -1.36
CA GLU A 68 -0.02 -16.51 -1.05
C GLU A 68 0.16 -16.70 0.47
N LYS A 69 0.00 -15.62 1.25
CA LYS A 69 0.17 -15.65 2.71
C LYS A 69 -0.89 -16.48 3.42
N THR A 70 -2.14 -16.45 2.94
CA THR A 70 -3.25 -17.21 3.56
C THR A 70 -3.42 -18.60 2.98
N GLY A 71 -2.77 -18.91 1.84
CA GLY A 71 -3.00 -20.14 1.08
C GLY A 71 -4.40 -20.20 0.46
N THR A 72 -5.07 -19.05 0.30
CA THR A 72 -6.42 -18.96 -0.27
C THR A 72 -6.35 -19.05 -1.78
N SER A 73 -7.13 -19.95 -2.39
CA SER A 73 -7.26 -19.99 -3.84
C SER A 73 -8.07 -18.78 -4.34
N PRO A 74 -7.70 -18.13 -5.46
CA PRO A 74 -8.48 -17.03 -6.04
C PRO A 74 -9.96 -17.38 -6.28
N GLU A 75 -10.24 -18.64 -6.59
CA GLU A 75 -11.59 -19.16 -6.86
C GLU A 75 -12.48 -19.21 -5.60
N GLU A 76 -11.90 -19.10 -4.40
CA GLU A 76 -12.64 -19.01 -3.13
C GLU A 76 -13.19 -17.59 -2.84
N VAL A 77 -12.82 -16.59 -3.64
CA VAL A 77 -13.21 -15.19 -3.42
C VAL A 77 -14.56 -14.89 -4.09
N ASP A 78 -15.61 -14.77 -3.28
CA ASP A 78 -16.96 -14.44 -3.76
C ASP A 78 -17.13 -12.95 -4.15
N LEU A 79 -16.32 -12.06 -3.58
CA LEU A 79 -16.44 -10.61 -3.76
C LEU A 79 -15.09 -9.91 -3.65
N LEU A 80 -14.79 -9.05 -4.62
CA LEU A 80 -13.67 -8.12 -4.62
C LEU A 80 -14.21 -6.68 -4.61
N ILE A 81 -13.70 -5.85 -3.70
CA ILE A 81 -13.99 -4.41 -3.64
C ILE A 81 -12.64 -3.68 -3.68
N CYS A 82 -12.51 -2.70 -4.58
CA CYS A 82 -11.30 -1.88 -4.78
C CYS A 82 -11.64 -0.39 -4.81
#